data_AF-A0A7G9SIC7-F1
#
_entry.id   AF-A0A7G9SIC7-F1
#
_cell.length_a   1.000
_cell.length_b   1.000
_cell.length_c   1.000
_cell.angle_alpha   90.00
_cell.angle_beta   90.00
_cell.angle_gamma   90.00
#
_symmetry.space_group_name_H-M   'P 1'
#
loop_
_entity.id
_entity.type
_entity.pdbx_description
1 polymer ?
#
loop_
_entity_poly.entity_id
_entity_poly.type
_entity_poly.pdbx_seq_one_letter_code
_entity_poly.pdbx_strand_id
1 'polypeptide(L)'
;MTRIVFRDLPAVSAVERQLDLLARDRLLDDELEELPLLIDDASVQLFGITRQDTYYWALPDALRARHDRHGWEAQFDLLGQHSRDPNARWRAFDLDLCCPEGRGLHCFDVFGRQLLCALHGLHPQARLVFADRAVARAA
;
A
#
# COMPACT_ATOMS: atom_id res chain seq x y z
N MET A 1 -14.97 15.51 0.07
CA MET A 1 -14.64 14.38 -0.83
C MET A 1 -15.22 13.11 -0.20
N THR A 2 -15.57 12.10 -1.00
CA THR A 2 -16.10 10.84 -0.45
C THR A 2 -14.93 10.07 0.17
N ARG A 3 -15.01 9.75 1.45
CA ARG A 3 -13.98 8.97 2.15
C ARG A 3 -13.84 7.60 1.48
N ILE A 4 -12.64 7.25 1.06
CA ILE A 4 -12.33 5.95 0.46
C ILE A 4 -12.04 4.99 1.61
N VAL A 5 -12.88 3.98 1.76
CA VAL A 5 -12.65 2.92 2.73
C VAL A 5 -11.72 1.89 2.09
N PHE A 6 -10.47 1.85 2.51
CA PHE A 6 -9.42 1.11 1.80
C PHE A 6 -9.68 -0.40 1.83
N ARG A 7 -10.22 -0.93 2.95
CA ARG A 7 -10.61 -2.34 3.08
C ARG A 7 -11.74 -2.78 2.14
N ASP A 8 -12.52 -1.83 1.63
CA ASP A 8 -13.65 -2.12 0.74
C ASP A 8 -13.17 -2.26 -0.72
N LEU A 9 -11.91 -1.94 -1.01
CA LEU A 9 -11.29 -2.23 -2.31
C LEU A 9 -11.08 -3.74 -2.45
N PRO A 10 -11.55 -4.39 -3.53
CA PRO A 10 -11.47 -5.85 -3.68
C PRO A 10 -10.07 -6.43 -3.49
N ALA A 11 -9.06 -5.79 -4.10
CA ALA A 11 -7.66 -6.20 -4.00
C ALA A 11 -7.12 -6.09 -2.57
N VAL A 12 -7.50 -5.03 -1.84
CA VAL A 12 -7.13 -4.84 -0.44
C VAL A 12 -7.82 -5.89 0.43
N SER A 13 -9.11 -6.13 0.23
CA SER A 13 -9.88 -7.13 0.99
C SER A 13 -9.30 -8.54 0.84
N ALA A 14 -8.87 -8.92 -0.36
CA ALA A 14 -8.25 -10.21 -0.62
C ALA A 14 -6.92 -10.37 0.13
N VAL A 15 -6.03 -9.38 0.00
CA VAL A 15 -4.72 -9.39 0.68
C VAL A 15 -4.87 -9.32 2.20
N GLU A 16 -5.73 -8.44 2.70
CA GLU A 16 -5.98 -8.30 4.14
C GLU A 16 -6.47 -9.60 4.77
N ARG A 17 -7.31 -10.37 4.06
CA ARG A 17 -7.79 -11.67 4.52
C ARG A 17 -6.66 -12.68 4.66
N GLN A 18 -5.78 -12.78 3.65
CA GLN A 18 -4.66 -13.71 3.71
C GLN A 18 -3.64 -13.31 4.78
N LEU A 19 -3.41 -12.00 4.97
CA LEU A 19 -2.55 -11.51 6.03
C LEU A 19 -3.13 -11.72 7.44
N ASP A 20 -4.45 -11.60 7.63
CA ASP A 20 -5.11 -11.93 8.91
C ASP A 20 -5.04 -13.43 9.20
N LEU A 21 -5.14 -14.30 8.20
CA LEU A 21 -4.92 -15.74 8.35
C LEU A 21 -3.46 -16.04 8.71
N LEU A 22 -2.50 -15.41 8.03
CA LEU A 22 -1.09 -15.53 8.33
C LEU A 22 -0.76 -15.08 9.75
N ALA A 23 -1.27 -13.93 10.18
CA ALA A 23 -1.06 -13.39 11.53
C ALA A 23 -1.64 -14.28 12.65
N ARG A 24 -2.51 -15.24 12.29
CA ARG A 24 -3.11 -16.21 13.21
C ARG A 24 -2.53 -17.62 13.06
N ASP A 25 -1.48 -17.79 12.27
CA ASP A 25 -0.89 -19.08 11.91
C ASP A 25 -1.92 -20.06 11.31
N ARG A 26 -2.80 -19.55 10.43
CA ARG A 26 -3.89 -20.31 9.80
C ARG A 26 -3.84 -20.34 8.27
N LEU A 27 -2.85 -19.68 7.68
CA LEU A 27 -2.65 -19.70 6.24
C LEU A 27 -2.10 -21.08 5.83
N LEU A 28 -2.67 -21.69 4.78
CA LEU A 28 -2.17 -22.96 4.27
C LEU A 28 -0.83 -22.77 3.53
N ASP A 29 -0.04 -23.84 3.38
CA ASP A 29 1.30 -23.76 2.78
C ASP A 29 1.24 -23.29 1.31
N ASP A 30 0.26 -23.75 0.54
CA ASP A 30 0.02 -23.32 -0.84
C ASP A 30 -0.40 -21.84 -0.91
N GLU A 31 -1.28 -21.40 -0.01
CA GLU A 31 -1.67 -19.99 0.07
C GLU A 31 -0.51 -19.08 0.51
N LEU A 32 0.40 -19.60 1.35
CA LEU A 32 1.61 -18.90 1.77
C LEU A 32 2.58 -18.72 0.61
N GLU A 33 2.73 -19.72 -0.26
CA GLU A 33 3.55 -19.64 -1.47
C GLU A 33 2.97 -18.64 -2.50
N GLU A 34 1.64 -18.53 -2.59
CA GLU A 34 0.96 -17.62 -3.51
C GLU A 34 0.85 -16.17 -2.99
N LEU A 35 0.95 -15.97 -1.67
CA LEU A 35 0.77 -14.66 -1.04
C LEU A 35 1.64 -13.54 -1.63
N PRO A 36 2.95 -13.74 -1.94
CA PRO A 36 3.76 -12.71 -2.57
C PRO A 36 3.22 -12.27 -3.94
N LEU A 37 2.74 -13.20 -4.76
CA LEU A 37 2.17 -12.89 -6.08
C LEU A 37 0.85 -12.12 -5.93
N LEU A 38 -0.02 -12.55 -5.00
CA LEU A 38 -1.25 -11.84 -4.68
C LEU A 38 -0.98 -10.39 -4.25
N ILE A 39 0.06 -10.17 -3.43
CA ILE A 39 0.48 -8.83 -3.00
C ILE A 39 0.98 -8.00 -4.18
N ASP A 40 1.83 -8.56 -5.04
CA ASP A 40 2.38 -7.81 -6.18
C ASP A 40 1.29 -7.45 -7.20
N ASP A 41 0.39 -8.38 -7.52
CA ASP A 41 -0.74 -8.13 -8.42
C ASP A 41 -1.67 -7.04 -7.87
N ALA A 42 -2.03 -7.12 -6.58
CA ALA A 42 -2.82 -6.11 -5.91
C ALA A 42 -2.09 -4.76 -5.86
N SER A 43 -0.77 -4.77 -5.62
CA SER A 43 0.06 -3.56 -5.61
C SER A 43 0.05 -2.86 -6.97
N VAL A 44 0.23 -3.61 -8.07
CA VAL A 44 0.18 -3.06 -9.43
C VAL A 44 -1.22 -2.55 -9.76
N GLN A 45 -2.27 -3.28 -9.37
CA GLN A 45 -3.65 -2.85 -9.60
C GLN A 45 -3.99 -1.55 -8.88
N LEU A 46 -3.56 -1.41 -7.62
CA LEU A 46 -3.89 -0.26 -6.77
C LEU A 46 -2.98 0.96 -7.05
N PHE A 47 -1.70 0.71 -7.33
CA PHE A 47 -0.65 1.73 -7.32
C PHE A 47 0.10 1.87 -8.65
N GLY A 48 0.00 0.90 -9.56
CA GLY A 48 0.78 0.85 -10.80
C GLY A 48 2.24 0.41 -10.62
N ILE A 49 2.65 0.09 -9.39
CA ILE A 49 4.00 -0.36 -9.03
C ILE A 49 3.93 -1.46 -7.98
N THR A 50 4.98 -2.28 -7.90
CA THR A 50 5.19 -3.28 -6.85
C THR A 50 5.88 -2.66 -5.64
N ARG A 51 6.03 -3.44 -4.56
CA ARG A 51 6.88 -3.05 -3.43
C ARG A 51 8.34 -2.92 -3.85
N GLN A 52 8.80 -3.81 -4.73
CA GLN A 52 10.19 -3.85 -5.17
C GLN A 52 10.61 -2.54 -5.85
N ASP A 53 9.74 -1.96 -6.66
CA ASP A 53 9.96 -0.68 -7.36
C ASP A 53 10.19 0.51 -6.42
N THR A 54 9.82 0.36 -5.14
CA THR A 54 10.02 1.41 -4.14
C THR A 54 11.40 1.36 -3.48
N TYR A 55 12.21 0.32 -3.70
CA TYR A 55 13.55 0.25 -3.10
C TYR A 55 14.57 1.00 -3.93
N TYR A 56 15.51 1.68 -3.26
CA TYR A 56 16.50 2.52 -3.93
C TYR A 56 17.24 1.84 -5.09
N TRP A 57 17.58 0.56 -4.95
CA TRP A 57 18.32 -0.19 -5.97
C TRP A 57 17.48 -0.53 -7.21
N ALA A 58 16.16 -0.54 -7.10
CA ALA A 58 15.24 -0.81 -8.20
C ALA A 58 14.77 0.47 -8.90
N LEU A 59 15.15 1.65 -8.40
CA LEU A 59 14.69 2.92 -8.96
C LEU A 59 15.23 3.16 -10.38
N PRO A 60 14.42 3.75 -11.26
CA PRO A 60 14.88 4.29 -12.54
C PRO A 60 16.05 5.27 -12.36
N ASP A 61 16.99 5.27 -13.30
CA ASP A 61 18.18 6.13 -13.27
C ASP A 61 17.86 7.61 -13.07
N ALA A 62 16.78 8.09 -13.69
CA ALA A 62 16.33 9.46 -13.56
C ALA A 62 15.94 9.84 -12.12
N LEU A 63 15.42 8.89 -11.33
CA LEU A 63 15.13 9.10 -9.91
C LEU A 63 16.38 8.95 -9.05
N ARG A 64 17.24 7.95 -9.33
CA ARG A 64 18.54 7.79 -8.63
C ARG A 64 19.47 8.98 -8.82
N ALA A 65 19.35 9.71 -9.93
CA ALA A 65 20.10 10.94 -10.15
C ALA A 65 19.62 12.11 -9.26
N ARG A 66 18.39 12.06 -8.73
CA ARG A 66 17.76 13.12 -7.92
C ARG A 66 17.83 12.85 -6.42
N HIS A 67 18.05 11.59 -6.03
CA HIS A 67 18.04 11.16 -4.65
C HIS A 67 19.27 10.31 -4.39
N ASP A 68 19.93 10.53 -3.25
CA ASP A 68 20.81 9.51 -2.71
C ASP A 68 19.99 8.41 -2.01
N ARG A 69 20.67 7.33 -1.63
CA ARG A 69 20.01 6.20 -0.95
C ARG A 69 19.33 6.63 0.34
N HIS A 70 19.99 7.47 1.13
CA HIS A 70 19.48 7.86 2.44
C HIS A 70 18.25 8.77 2.32
N GLY A 71 18.30 9.78 1.45
CA GLY A 71 17.20 10.70 1.21
C GLY A 71 15.99 10.04 0.56
N TRP A 72 16.20 8.97 -0.23
CA TRP A 72 15.10 8.14 -0.73
C TRP A 72 14.44 7.33 0.38
N GLU A 73 15.22 6.60 1.19
CA GLU A 73 14.64 5.77 2.26
C GLU A 73 13.95 6.61 3.35
N ALA A 74 14.45 7.83 3.62
CA ALA A 74 13.84 8.77 4.56
C ALA A 74 12.39 9.16 4.19
N GLN A 75 11.99 9.03 2.92
CA GLN A 75 10.59 9.26 2.50
C GLN A 75 9.62 8.26 3.16
N PHE A 76 10.11 7.11 3.63
CA PHE A 76 9.32 6.02 4.17
C PHE A 76 9.43 5.86 5.70
N ASP A 77 10.23 6.69 6.38
CA ASP A 77 10.44 6.62 7.84
C ASP A 77 9.12 6.66 8.63
N LEU A 78 8.12 7.35 8.07
CA LEU A 78 6.79 7.48 8.67
C LEU A 78 6.03 6.14 8.76
N LEU A 79 6.39 5.12 7.96
CA LEU A 79 5.78 3.79 8.02
C LEU A 79 6.21 3.00 9.27
N GLY A 80 7.43 3.23 9.77
CA GLY A 80 7.95 2.54 10.97
C GLY A 80 7.45 3.15 12.29
N GLN A 81 6.80 4.31 12.24
CA GLN A 81 6.38 5.03 13.44
C GLN A 81 4.99 4.56 13.89
N HIS A 82 4.95 3.90 15.05
CA HIS A 82 3.71 3.51 15.70
C HIS A 82 2.88 4.74 16.11
N SER A 83 1.63 4.80 15.66
CA SER A 83 0.65 5.82 16.05
C SER A 83 -0.49 5.17 16.83
N ARG A 84 -1.01 5.85 17.87
CA ARG A 84 -2.21 5.39 18.60
C ARG A 84 -3.48 5.43 17.74
N ASP A 85 -3.53 6.35 16.78
CA ASP A 85 -4.58 6.41 15.75
C ASP A 85 -3.94 6.07 14.39
N PRO A 86 -4.23 4.90 13.81
CA PRO A 86 -3.68 4.50 12.53
C PRO A 86 -4.15 5.42 11.39
N ASN A 87 -5.30 6.08 11.53
CA ASN A 87 -5.86 6.98 10.51
C ASN A 87 -5.39 8.43 10.64
N ALA A 88 -4.81 8.85 11.77
CA ALA A 88 -4.48 10.27 12.02
C ALA A 88 -3.70 10.92 10.87
N ARG A 89 -2.79 10.16 10.23
CA ARG A 89 -1.93 10.62 9.13
C ARG A 89 -2.61 10.57 7.76
N TRP A 90 -3.62 9.72 7.59
CA TRP A 90 -4.28 9.48 6.30
C TRP A 90 -5.57 10.28 6.12
N ARG A 91 -6.08 10.89 7.20
CA ARG A 91 -7.26 11.76 7.16
C ARG A 91 -7.12 12.90 6.15
N ALA A 92 -5.92 13.45 5.97
CA ALA A 92 -5.67 14.50 4.99
C ALA A 92 -5.86 14.05 3.53
N PHE A 93 -5.90 12.74 3.30
CA PHE A 93 -6.05 12.11 1.98
C PHE A 93 -7.42 11.43 1.81
N ASP A 94 -8.37 11.66 2.72
CA ASP A 94 -9.70 11.05 2.73
C ASP A 94 -9.69 9.49 2.70
N LEU A 95 -8.63 8.85 3.22
CA LEU A 95 -8.52 7.40 3.30
C LEU A 95 -8.93 6.88 4.70
N ASP A 96 -9.71 5.79 4.73
CA ASP A 96 -9.90 4.96 5.92
C ASP A 96 -9.05 3.69 5.82
N LEU A 97 -8.01 3.59 6.64
CA LEU A 97 -7.13 2.44 6.72
C LEU A 97 -7.40 1.58 7.97
N CYS A 98 -8.60 1.69 8.57
CA CYS A 98 -8.98 0.90 9.74
C CYS A 98 -9.74 -0.38 9.37
N CYS A 99 -9.43 -1.47 10.08
CA CYS A 99 -10.30 -2.63 10.18
C CYS A 99 -11.59 -2.30 10.98
N PRO A 100 -12.63 -3.15 10.95
CA PRO A 100 -13.87 -2.92 11.68
C PRO A 100 -13.68 -2.72 13.19
N GLU A 101 -12.63 -3.31 13.76
CA GLU A 101 -12.27 -3.22 15.19
C GLU A 101 -11.48 -1.93 15.52
N GLY A 102 -11.25 -1.04 14.54
CA GLY A 102 -10.55 0.24 14.74
C GLY A 102 -9.03 0.14 14.80
N ARG A 103 -8.45 -1.02 14.47
CA ARG A 103 -6.99 -1.20 14.29
C ARG A 103 -6.58 -0.90 12.86
N GLY A 104 -5.28 -0.75 12.60
CA GLY A 104 -4.76 -0.65 11.23
C GLY A 104 -4.92 -1.95 10.46
N LEU A 105 -5.06 -1.85 9.13
CA LEU A 105 -5.04 -3.01 8.22
C LEU A 105 -3.63 -3.61 8.14
N HIS A 106 -3.51 -4.94 8.16
CA HIS A 106 -2.24 -5.65 8.00
C HIS A 106 -1.60 -5.38 6.64
N CYS A 107 -2.42 -5.19 5.59
CA CYS A 107 -1.93 -4.89 4.25
C CYS A 107 -1.10 -3.60 4.17
N PHE A 108 -1.14 -2.74 5.19
CA PHE A 108 -0.34 -1.54 5.23
C PHE A 108 1.17 -1.83 5.33
N ASP A 109 1.56 -2.96 5.94
CA ASP A 109 2.97 -3.39 6.01
C ASP A 109 3.55 -3.75 4.64
N VAL A 110 2.69 -4.07 3.67
CA VAL A 110 3.09 -4.48 2.32
C VAL A 110 2.78 -3.43 1.25
N PHE A 111 1.82 -2.53 1.49
CA PHE A 111 1.42 -1.47 0.56
C PHE A 111 1.86 -0.05 0.96
N GLY A 112 2.37 0.15 2.18
CA GLY A 112 2.65 1.49 2.71
C GLY A 112 3.60 2.31 1.84
N ARG A 113 4.63 1.69 1.25
CA ARG A 113 5.62 2.40 0.41
C ARG A 113 5.00 2.84 -0.91
N GLN A 114 4.21 1.98 -1.54
CA GLN A 114 3.53 2.25 -2.81
C GLN A 114 2.47 3.33 -2.64
N LEU A 115 1.72 3.28 -1.53
CA LEU A 115 0.77 4.32 -1.17
C LEU A 115 1.47 5.68 -1.00
N LEU A 116 2.60 5.73 -0.29
CA LEU A 116 3.37 6.97 -0.14
C LEU A 116 3.93 7.49 -1.47
N CYS A 117 4.46 6.61 -2.31
CA CYS A 117 4.91 6.98 -3.65
C CYS A 117 3.79 7.62 -4.46
N ALA A 118 2.59 7.05 -4.42
CA ALA A 118 1.43 7.55 -5.15
C ALA A 118 0.88 8.86 -4.57
N LEU A 119 0.81 9.01 -3.24
CA LEU A 119 0.29 10.20 -2.57
C LEU A 119 1.20 11.42 -2.74
N HIS A 120 2.51 11.21 -2.66
CA HIS A 120 3.50 12.30 -2.74
C HIS A 120 4.12 12.47 -4.13
N GLY A 121 3.74 11.65 -5.11
CA GLY A 121 4.28 11.70 -6.47
C GLY A 121 5.78 11.39 -6.53
N LEU A 122 6.29 10.51 -5.66
CA LEU A 122 7.72 10.19 -5.57
C LEU A 122 8.21 9.32 -6.73
N HIS A 123 7.32 8.48 -7.26
CA HIS A 123 7.65 7.55 -8.35
C HIS A 123 6.76 7.84 -9.57
N PRO A 124 7.33 7.96 -10.80
CA PRO A 124 6.58 8.40 -11.97
C PRO A 124 5.48 7.44 -12.42
N GLN A 125 5.59 6.16 -12.05
CA GLN A 125 4.58 5.14 -12.34
C GLN A 125 3.57 4.95 -11.20
N ALA A 126 3.81 5.53 -10.02
CA ALA A 126 2.93 5.36 -8.87
C ALA A 126 1.72 6.30 -8.97
N ARG A 127 0.52 5.75 -8.81
CA ARG A 127 -0.75 6.48 -8.91
C ARG A 127 -1.83 5.84 -8.04
N LEU A 128 -2.78 6.62 -7.53
CA LEU A 128 -3.93 6.06 -6.80
C LEU A 128 -5.01 5.61 -7.80
N VAL A 129 -4.88 4.41 -8.37
CA VAL A 129 -5.78 3.92 -9.44
C VAL A 129 -7.25 3.92 -9.00
N PHE A 130 -7.49 3.63 -7.72
CA PHE A 130 -8.82 3.60 -7.11
C PHE A 130 -9.40 4.98 -6.77
N ALA A 131 -8.58 6.03 -6.78
CA ALA A 131 -9.04 7.41 -6.49
C ALA A 131 -9.50 8.14 -7.77
N ASP A 132 -9.21 7.59 -8.95
CA ASP A 132 -9.65 8.16 -10.22
C ASP A 132 -11.17 7.89 -10.40
N ARG A 133 -11.98 8.95 -10.37
CA ARG A 133 -13.46 8.90 -10.32
C ARG A 133 -14.14 8.10 -11.45
N ALA A 134 -13.40 7.68 -12.47
CA ALA A 134 -13.91 6.88 -13.58
C ALA A 134 -14.04 5.38 -13.26
N VAL A 135 -13.26 4.83 -12.32
CA VAL A 135 -13.23 3.38 -12.06
C VAL A 135 -14.33 2.93 -11.09
N ALA A 136 -14.80 3.83 -10.21
CA ALA A 136 -15.82 3.52 -9.20
C ALA A 136 -17.26 3.32 -9.75
N ARG A 137 -17.48 3.43 -11.06
CA ARG A 137 -18.80 3.23 -11.70
C ARG A 137 -18.92 1.94 -12.53
N ALA A 138 -17.86 1.14 -12.61
CA ALA A 138 -17.82 -0.04 -13.48
C ALA A 138 -17.61 -1.38 -12.75
N ALA A 139 -17.68 -1.39 -11.41
CA ALA A 139 -17.64 -2.61 -10.59
C ALA A 139 -18.98 -2.82 -9.89
#